data_AF-A0A445AI86-F1
#
_entry.id   AF-A0A445AI86-F1
#
_cell.length_a   1.000
_cell.length_b   1.000
_cell.length_c   1.000
_cell.angle_alpha   90.00
_cell.angle_beta   90.00
_cell.angle_gamma   90.00
#
_symmetry.space_group_name_H-M   'P 1'
#
loop_
_entity.id
_entity.type
_entity.pdbx_description
1 polymer ?
#
loop_
_entity_poly.entity_id
_entity_poly.type
_entity_poly.pdbx_seq_one_letter_code
_entity_poly.pdbx_strand_id
1 'polypeptide(L)'
;MAKKMASQGDTSIKDNLRWTEEIDAAFLDALIEECSKGNRVEGTFTTTAYDNGFDCEWNDWQPTTHSTSFVAEESPDLGNSNQSNGTQGNHRGSKRKAPMSGLFEADMERMSKGIQGLTDMLKDGNNYYDKSLDIASKQALTAERQAETAEKQVMLAERQVLIAEEQIQVAKIQAQAVERGITFLEQSRARIYSENDVYNELKKLGVVKEIFWSCYRFLCRDERAKREFFGVPFEDHHGALYDLMKEAGAI
;
A
#
# COMPACT_ATOMS: atom_id res chain seq x y z
N MET A 1 -20.28 -43.49 41.61
CA MET A 1 -19.49 -42.25 41.71
C MET A 1 -18.42 -42.27 40.63
N ALA A 2 -18.52 -41.38 39.63
CA ALA A 2 -17.38 -40.69 39.02
C ALA A 2 -17.94 -39.72 37.98
N LYS A 3 -17.47 -38.49 38.06
CA LYS A 3 -18.11 -37.27 37.62
C LYS A 3 -17.75 -36.98 36.16
N LYS A 4 -18.76 -36.64 35.37
CA LYS A 4 -18.67 -36.00 34.06
C LYS A 4 -17.85 -34.71 34.19
N MET A 5 -16.77 -34.58 33.42
CA MET A 5 -16.18 -33.28 33.10
C MET A 5 -16.06 -33.22 31.57
N ALA A 6 -16.97 -32.44 30.98
CA ALA A 6 -16.80 -31.93 29.64
C ALA A 6 -15.74 -30.83 29.75
N SER A 7 -14.58 -31.05 29.15
CA SER A 7 -13.66 -29.95 28.85
C SER A 7 -14.22 -29.25 27.62
N GLN A 8 -14.75 -28.04 27.85
CA GLN A 8 -15.01 -27.06 26.81
C GLN A 8 -13.79 -26.93 25.90
N GLY A 9 -14.06 -26.76 24.60
CA GLY A 9 -13.03 -26.74 23.57
C GLY A 9 -12.01 -25.63 23.77
N ASP A 10 -10.74 -25.99 23.57
CA ASP A 10 -9.69 -25.05 23.21
C ASP A 10 -9.89 -24.60 21.76
N THR A 11 -10.95 -23.82 21.54
CA THR A 11 -11.15 -23.02 20.34
C THR A 11 -11.26 -21.56 20.77
N SER A 12 -10.20 -21.02 21.38
CA SER A 12 -10.18 -19.60 21.78
C SER A 12 -8.77 -19.01 21.92
N ILE A 13 -7.75 -19.60 21.27
CA ILE A 13 -6.41 -18.98 21.18
C ILE A 13 -6.07 -18.56 19.74
N LYS A 14 -6.84 -18.99 18.74
CA LYS A 14 -6.55 -18.67 17.33
C LYS A 14 -7.05 -17.31 16.86
N ASP A 15 -7.94 -16.65 17.60
CA ASP A 15 -8.69 -15.51 17.04
C ASP A 15 -8.17 -14.13 17.48
N ASN A 16 -7.05 -14.06 18.19
CA ASN A 16 -6.48 -12.79 18.66
C ASN A 16 -5.11 -12.43 18.07
N LEU A 17 -4.65 -13.11 17.00
CA LEU A 17 -3.53 -12.60 16.19
C LEU A 17 -4.03 -11.44 15.32
N ARG A 18 -4.16 -10.27 15.95
CA ARG A 18 -4.32 -9.02 15.21
C ARG A 18 -2.93 -8.59 14.77
N TRP A 19 -2.74 -8.42 13.47
CA TRP A 19 -1.58 -7.71 12.93
C TRP A 19 -1.46 -6.37 13.66
N THR A 20 -0.36 -6.17 14.39
CA THR A 20 -0.02 -4.92 15.05
C THR A 20 0.93 -4.13 14.16
N GLU A 21 0.94 -2.81 14.32
CA GLU A 21 1.87 -1.92 13.60
C GLU A 21 3.34 -2.26 13.89
N GLU A 22 3.59 -2.88 15.05
CA GLU A 22 4.91 -3.40 15.44
C GLU A 22 5.30 -4.65 14.64
N ILE A 23 4.35 -5.55 14.37
CA ILE A 23 4.57 -6.72 13.50
C ILE A 23 4.78 -6.26 12.05
N ASP A 24 4.06 -5.22 11.62
CA ASP A 24 4.23 -4.64 10.28
C ASP A 24 5.61 -4.01 10.10
N ALA A 25 6.07 -3.23 11.08
CA ALA A 25 7.41 -2.64 11.07
C ALA A 25 8.51 -3.72 11.04
N ALA A 26 8.41 -4.74 11.89
CA ALA A 26 9.39 -5.83 11.95
C ALA A 26 9.41 -6.65 10.65
N PHE A 27 8.24 -6.92 10.07
CA PHE A 27 8.12 -7.63 8.80
C PHE A 27 8.71 -6.83 7.63
N LEU A 28 8.48 -5.51 7.60
CA LEU A 28 9.06 -4.63 6.59
C LEU A 28 10.59 -4.55 6.71
N ASP A 29 11.12 -4.44 7.93
CA ASP A 29 12.57 -4.42 8.17
C ASP A 29 13.23 -5.74 7.75
N ALA A 30 12.61 -6.88 8.04
CA ALA A 30 13.09 -8.20 7.59
C ALA A 30 13.10 -8.32 6.05
N LEU A 31 12.06 -7.82 5.37
CA LEU A 31 12.00 -7.81 3.91
C LEU A 31 13.03 -6.85 3.28
N ILE A 32 13.34 -5.74 3.93
CA ILE A 32 14.41 -4.82 3.53
C ILE A 32 15.78 -5.48 3.70
N GLU A 33 15.99 -6.21 4.79
CA GLU A 33 17.23 -6.94 5.04
C GLU A 33 17.46 -8.04 3.99
N GLU A 34 16.42 -8.81 3.63
CA GLU A 34 16.51 -9.82 2.57
C GLU A 34 16.69 -9.21 1.16
N CYS A 35 16.17 -8.01 0.92
CA CYS A 35 16.52 -7.24 -0.28
C CYS A 35 18.02 -6.89 -0.29
N SER A 36 18.57 -6.48 0.86
CA SER A 36 19.99 -6.10 0.97
C SER A 36 20.94 -7.29 0.79
N LYS A 37 20.50 -8.50 1.15
CA LYS A 37 21.21 -9.76 0.95
C LYS A 37 21.19 -10.26 -0.51
N GLY A 38 20.44 -9.57 -1.39
CA GLY A 38 20.38 -9.89 -2.82
C GLY A 38 19.42 -11.03 -3.17
N ASN A 39 18.55 -11.45 -2.24
CA ASN A 39 17.61 -12.55 -2.43
C ASN A 39 16.33 -12.16 -3.21
N ARG A 40 16.32 -10.95 -3.76
CA ARG A 40 15.26 -10.43 -4.63
C ARG A 40 15.73 -10.43 -6.08
N VAL A 41 15.30 -11.44 -6.84
CA VAL A 41 15.65 -11.65 -8.24
C VAL A 41 14.46 -11.25 -9.11
N GLU A 42 14.67 -10.35 -10.08
CA GLU A 42 13.62 -9.88 -11.00
C GLU A 42 12.36 -9.32 -10.32
N GLY A 43 12.55 -8.66 -9.18
CA GLY A 43 11.45 -8.05 -8.41
C GLY A 43 10.66 -9.02 -7.54
N THR A 44 10.92 -10.32 -7.63
CA THR A 44 10.29 -11.38 -6.82
C THR A 44 11.29 -11.93 -5.80
N PHE A 45 10.85 -12.12 -4.56
CA PHE A 45 11.69 -12.78 -3.56
C PHE A 45 11.85 -14.25 -3.91
N THR A 46 13.08 -14.76 -3.83
CA THR A 46 13.36 -16.18 -4.04
C THR A 46 12.75 -17.02 -2.93
N THR A 47 12.48 -18.31 -3.18
CA THR A 47 11.92 -19.22 -2.15
C THR A 47 12.74 -19.22 -0.86
N THR A 48 14.06 -19.08 -0.97
CA THR A 48 14.99 -18.94 0.17
C THR A 48 14.70 -17.72 1.06
N ALA A 49 14.24 -16.60 0.49
CA ALA A 49 13.87 -15.41 1.27
C ALA A 49 12.58 -15.63 2.08
N TYR A 50 11.63 -16.40 1.55
CA TYR A 50 10.41 -16.77 2.26
C TYR A 50 10.69 -17.79 3.38
N ASP A 51 11.57 -18.76 3.13
CA ASP A 51 11.97 -19.77 4.13
C ASP A 51 12.72 -19.11 5.31
N ASN A 52 13.66 -18.18 5.01
CA ASN A 52 14.35 -17.41 6.05
C ASN A 52 13.38 -16.50 6.84
N GLY A 53 12.44 -15.83 6.17
CA GLY A 53 11.44 -14.99 6.82
C GLY A 53 10.50 -15.75 7.77
N PHE A 54 10.30 -17.05 7.54
CA PHE A 54 9.51 -17.92 8.42
C PHE A 54 10.34 -18.52 9.57
N ASP A 55 11.64 -18.75 9.37
CA ASP A 55 12.53 -19.35 10.38
C ASP A 55 13.15 -18.33 11.37
N CYS A 56 13.20 -17.03 11.01
CA CYS A 56 13.82 -16.00 11.85
C CYS A 56 12.94 -15.46 12.99
N GLU A 57 11.66 -15.83 13.10
CA GLU A 57 10.74 -15.18 14.04
C GLU A 57 9.74 -16.15 14.70
N TRP A 58 10.22 -17.22 15.34
CA TRP A 58 9.38 -17.95 16.33
C TRP A 58 10.14 -18.54 17.53
N ASN A 59 11.48 -18.53 17.54
CA ASN A 59 12.26 -19.09 18.67
C ASN A 59 12.77 -18.05 19.69
N ASP A 60 12.75 -16.75 19.39
CA ASP A 60 13.26 -15.70 20.31
C ASP A 60 12.16 -15.05 21.19
N TRP A 61 10.88 -15.37 20.95
CA TRP A 61 9.76 -14.89 21.77
C TRP A 61 9.50 -15.78 23.01
N GLN A 62 10.51 -15.92 23.88
CA GLN A 62 10.29 -16.28 25.29
C GLN A 62 10.33 -15.00 26.14
N PRO A 63 9.27 -14.67 26.90
CA PRO A 63 9.29 -13.48 27.74
C PRO A 63 10.16 -13.73 28.98
N THR A 64 11.44 -13.33 28.93
CA THR A 64 12.30 -13.29 30.11
C THR A 64 12.05 -12.00 30.89
N THR A 65 11.21 -12.10 31.92
CA THR A 65 11.02 -11.06 32.93
C THR A 65 12.28 -10.89 33.79
N HIS A 66 13.12 -9.89 33.52
CA HIS A 66 14.12 -9.41 34.48
C HIS A 66 14.14 -7.88 34.51
N SER A 67 13.75 -7.34 35.68
CA SER A 67 13.95 -5.95 36.07
C SER A 67 15.43 -5.56 36.14
N THR A 68 15.66 -4.26 36.40
CA THR A 68 16.91 -3.58 36.85
C THR A 68 18.00 -3.42 35.78
N SER A 69 18.72 -2.30 35.66
CA SER A 69 18.70 -0.96 36.25
C SER A 69 19.67 -0.09 35.43
N PHE A 70 19.40 1.20 35.33
CA PHE A 70 20.30 2.25 34.85
C PHE A 70 21.74 2.12 35.40
N VAL A 71 22.73 2.08 34.50
CA VAL A 71 24.10 2.58 34.74
C VAL A 71 24.65 3.15 33.44
N ALA A 72 25.14 4.39 33.51
CA ALA A 72 25.95 5.03 32.49
C ALA A 72 27.40 4.57 32.62
N GLU A 73 28.01 4.13 31.52
CA GLU A 73 29.47 4.03 31.36
C GLU A 73 29.82 4.76 30.05
N GLU A 74 30.47 5.92 30.07
CA GLU A 74 31.85 6.27 30.45
C GLU A 74 32.89 5.95 29.34
N SER A 75 33.56 7.01 28.89
CA SER A 75 34.58 7.04 27.83
C SER A 75 35.75 6.09 28.09
N PRO A 76 36.39 5.51 27.06
CA PRO A 76 37.62 4.77 27.26
C PRO A 76 38.80 5.74 27.40
N ASP A 77 39.27 5.88 28.63
CA ASP A 77 40.58 6.40 28.97
C ASP A 77 41.64 5.32 28.66
N LEU A 78 42.46 5.54 27.63
CA LEU A 78 43.59 4.64 27.31
C LEU A 78 44.84 5.10 28.08
N GLY A 79 44.91 4.65 29.33
CA GLY A 79 46.09 4.72 30.17
C GLY A 79 46.92 3.43 30.16
N ASN A 80 48.24 3.63 30.10
CA ASN A 80 49.38 2.73 30.41
C ASN A 80 49.79 1.64 29.41
N SER A 81 51.05 1.70 28.95
CA SER A 81 52.23 1.33 29.76
C SER A 81 53.51 1.47 28.93
N ASN A 82 54.53 2.13 29.49
CA ASN A 82 55.90 1.62 29.46
C ASN A 82 56.71 2.32 30.54
N GLN A 83 56.91 1.59 31.65
CA GLN A 83 57.85 1.90 32.71
C GLN A 83 59.27 1.99 32.14
N SER A 84 59.92 3.14 32.32
CA SER A 84 61.37 3.25 32.17
C SER A 84 61.99 3.16 33.57
N ASN A 85 62.64 2.03 33.86
CA ASN A 85 63.43 1.84 35.05
C ASN A 85 64.59 2.84 35.07
N GLY A 86 64.58 3.73 36.06
CA GLY A 86 65.71 4.58 36.38
C GLY A 86 66.91 3.73 36.79
N THR A 87 67.93 3.68 35.93
CA THR A 87 69.28 3.26 36.34
C THR A 87 70.08 4.53 36.62
N GLN A 88 70.36 4.73 37.91
CA GLN A 88 71.17 5.81 38.44
C GLN A 88 72.63 5.64 37.98
N GLY A 89 72.99 6.30 36.88
CA GLY A 89 74.35 6.41 36.40
C GLY A 89 74.92 7.78 36.74
N ASN A 90 75.87 7.85 37.68
CA ASN A 90 76.66 9.05 37.91
C ASN A 90 77.46 9.40 36.64
N HIS A 91 77.13 10.52 36.00
CA HIS A 91 77.94 11.07 34.91
C HIS A 91 78.62 12.35 35.39
N ARG A 92 79.85 12.20 35.92
CA ARG A 92 80.79 13.32 35.98
C ARG A 92 81.03 13.78 34.55
N GLY A 93 80.68 15.02 34.26
CA GLY A 93 80.81 15.64 32.94
C GLY A 93 82.22 15.45 32.37
N SER A 94 82.33 14.62 31.34
CA SER A 94 83.52 14.56 30.49
C SER A 94 83.22 15.35 29.23
N LYS A 95 83.70 16.60 29.17
CA LYS A 95 83.65 17.41 27.94
C LYS A 95 84.63 16.85 26.92
N ARG A 96 84.22 15.82 26.18
CA ARG A 96 84.87 15.48 24.90
C ARG A 96 84.11 16.24 23.81
N LYS A 97 84.76 17.24 23.21
CA LYS A 97 84.24 17.88 22.00
C LYS A 97 84.23 16.83 20.88
N ALA A 98 83.05 16.41 20.44
CA ALA A 98 82.91 15.66 19.20
C ALA A 98 83.51 16.49 18.04
N PRO A 99 84.16 15.88 17.05
CA PRO A 99 84.65 16.60 15.88
C PRO A 99 83.44 17.24 15.17
N MET A 100 83.49 18.56 14.96
CA MET A 100 82.38 19.35 14.40
C MET A 100 81.83 18.80 13.08
N SER A 101 82.65 18.08 12.30
CA SER A 101 82.23 17.42 11.05
C SER A 101 81.16 16.35 11.25
N GLY A 102 81.27 15.53 12.32
CA GLY A 102 80.30 14.46 12.58
C GLY A 102 78.94 14.98 13.08
N LEU A 103 78.90 16.19 13.66
CA LEU A 103 77.65 16.84 14.07
C LEU A 103 76.87 17.36 12.85
N PHE A 104 77.57 17.99 11.89
CA PHE A 104 76.96 18.46 10.64
C PHE A 104 76.45 17.30 9.78
N GLU A 105 77.21 16.20 9.69
CA GLU A 105 76.80 15.02 8.93
C GLU A 105 75.56 14.36 9.54
N ALA A 106 75.50 14.24 10.87
CA ALA A 106 74.32 13.75 11.58
C ALA A 106 73.09 14.67 11.38
N ASP A 107 73.27 15.99 11.39
CA ASP A 107 72.17 16.94 11.15
C ASP A 107 71.69 16.92 9.69
N MET A 108 72.59 16.76 8.72
CA MET A 108 72.22 16.57 7.31
C MET A 108 71.48 15.26 7.09
N GLU A 109 71.93 14.15 7.69
CA GLU A 109 71.19 12.89 7.66
C GLU A 109 69.80 13.00 8.30
N ARG A 110 69.70 13.69 9.44
CA ARG A 110 68.41 13.91 10.11
C ARG A 110 67.45 14.69 9.23
N MET A 111 67.95 15.72 8.55
CA MET A 111 67.15 16.53 7.62
C MET A 111 66.76 15.74 6.37
N SER A 112 67.66 14.94 5.80
CA SER A 112 67.36 14.07 4.65
C SER A 112 66.28 13.04 4.99
N LYS A 113 66.37 12.39 6.17
CA LYS A 113 65.34 11.48 6.68
C LYS A 113 64.01 12.20 6.90
N GLY A 114 64.05 13.45 7.40
CA GLY A 114 62.86 14.29 7.55
C GLY A 114 62.18 14.64 6.22
N ILE A 115 62.95 15.05 5.21
CA ILE A 115 62.44 15.36 3.86
C ILE A 115 61.85 14.11 3.19
N GLN A 116 62.51 12.96 3.35
CA GLN A 116 62.00 11.69 2.84
C GLN A 116 60.68 11.31 3.53
N GLY A 117 60.61 11.44 4.85
CA GLY A 117 59.37 11.20 5.60
C GLY A 117 58.22 12.10 5.16
N LEU A 118 58.47 13.40 4.92
CA LEU A 118 57.47 14.31 4.37
C LEU A 118 57.03 13.91 2.95
N THR A 119 57.97 13.43 2.12
CA THR A 119 57.68 12.98 0.76
C THR A 119 56.80 11.73 0.76
N ASP A 120 57.08 10.77 1.64
CA ASP A 120 56.30 9.53 1.75
C ASP A 120 54.91 9.82 2.33
N MET A 121 54.81 10.70 3.33
CA MET A 121 53.53 11.20 3.84
C MET A 121 52.69 11.87 2.75
N LEU A 122 53.30 12.66 1.85
CA LEU A 122 52.58 13.32 0.77
C LEU A 122 52.02 12.32 -0.26
N LYS A 123 52.80 11.28 -0.59
CA LYS A 123 52.37 10.20 -1.49
C LYS A 123 51.20 9.42 -0.90
N ASP A 124 51.27 9.08 0.38
CA ASP A 124 50.20 8.38 1.08
C ASP A 124 48.93 9.24 1.17
N GLY A 125 49.09 10.55 1.41
CA GLY A 125 47.99 11.51 1.36
C GLY A 125 47.29 11.53 -0.01
N ASN A 126 48.04 11.63 -1.10
CA ASN A 126 47.46 11.59 -2.45
C ASN A 126 46.73 10.27 -2.74
N ASN A 127 47.32 9.13 -2.33
CA ASN A 127 46.67 7.82 -2.46
C ASN A 127 45.35 7.74 -1.65
N TYR A 128 45.31 8.36 -0.48
CA TYR A 128 44.08 8.47 0.31
C TYR A 128 43.02 9.33 -0.39
N TYR A 129 43.41 10.49 -0.93
CA TYR A 129 42.51 11.35 -1.69
C TYR A 129 41.95 10.63 -2.94
N ASP A 130 42.78 9.95 -3.71
CA ASP A 130 42.36 9.20 -4.90
C ASP A 130 41.32 8.11 -4.55
N LYS A 131 41.55 7.35 -3.48
CA LYS A 131 40.59 6.35 -2.98
C LYS A 131 39.28 6.98 -2.52
N SER A 132 39.35 8.10 -1.80
CA SER A 132 38.15 8.81 -1.35
C SER A 132 37.33 9.34 -2.52
N LEU A 133 37.99 9.80 -3.59
CA LEU A 133 37.36 10.33 -4.80
C LEU A 133 36.70 9.21 -5.62
N ASP A 134 37.32 8.04 -5.71
CA ASP A 134 36.72 6.83 -6.31
C ASP A 134 35.48 6.38 -5.53
N ILE A 135 35.54 6.37 -4.20
CA ILE A 135 34.38 6.04 -3.34
C ILE A 135 33.24 7.04 -3.55
N ALA A 136 33.53 8.34 -3.51
CA ALA A 136 32.53 9.39 -3.73
C ALA A 136 31.88 9.26 -5.11
N SER A 137 32.67 8.95 -6.14
CA SER A 137 32.19 8.74 -7.51
C SER A 137 31.29 7.50 -7.60
N LYS A 138 31.68 6.39 -6.96
CA LYS A 138 30.84 5.17 -6.90
C LYS A 138 29.53 5.38 -6.16
N GLN A 139 29.55 6.16 -5.07
CA GLN A 139 28.34 6.54 -4.34
C GLN A 139 27.42 7.40 -5.21
N ALA A 140 27.96 8.40 -5.92
CA ALA A 140 27.17 9.23 -6.83
C ALA A 140 26.52 8.41 -7.96
N LEU A 141 27.27 7.50 -8.59
CA LEU A 141 26.72 6.60 -9.62
C LEU A 141 25.63 5.66 -9.06
N THR A 142 25.75 5.26 -7.79
CA THR A 142 24.74 4.42 -7.14
C THR A 142 23.47 5.22 -6.86
N ALA A 143 23.60 6.47 -6.40
CA ALA A 143 22.48 7.38 -6.21
C ALA A 143 21.75 7.68 -7.53
N GLU A 144 22.50 7.87 -8.62
CA GLU A 144 21.94 8.09 -9.96
C GLU A 144 21.10 6.87 -10.43
N ARG A 145 21.62 5.65 -10.25
CA ARG A 145 20.86 4.42 -10.58
C ARG A 145 19.59 4.26 -9.75
N GLN A 146 19.64 4.64 -8.47
CA GLN A 146 18.46 4.64 -7.60
C GLN A 146 17.43 5.66 -8.08
N ALA A 147 17.86 6.86 -8.46
CA ALA A 147 16.97 7.89 -9.02
C ALA A 147 16.33 7.41 -10.34
N GLU A 148 17.09 6.83 -11.26
CA GLU A 148 16.56 6.28 -12.52
C GLU A 148 15.52 5.17 -12.28
N THR A 149 15.75 4.34 -11.25
CA THR A 149 14.81 3.29 -10.86
C THR A 149 13.52 3.91 -10.29
N ALA A 150 13.63 4.95 -9.47
CA ALA A 150 12.48 5.68 -8.94
C ALA A 150 11.67 6.35 -10.06
N GLU A 151 12.33 6.96 -11.05
CA GLU A 151 11.67 7.54 -12.22
C GLU A 151 10.89 6.49 -13.03
N LYS A 152 11.47 5.30 -13.24
CA LYS A 152 10.77 4.19 -13.90
C LYS A 152 9.53 3.75 -13.11
N GLN A 153 9.61 3.70 -11.79
CA GLN A 153 8.45 3.39 -10.93
C GLN A 153 7.36 4.45 -11.06
N VAL A 154 7.71 5.74 -11.09
CA VAL A 154 6.76 6.83 -11.30
C VAL A 154 6.08 6.71 -12.66
N MET A 155 6.81 6.46 -13.75
CA MET A 155 6.21 6.27 -15.08
C MET A 155 5.24 5.08 -15.13
N LEU A 156 5.56 3.98 -14.44
CA LEU A 156 4.65 2.84 -14.35
C LEU A 156 3.37 3.19 -13.57
N ALA A 157 3.49 3.94 -12.48
CA ALA A 157 2.35 4.41 -11.70
C ALA A 157 1.45 5.36 -12.54
N GLU A 158 2.04 6.30 -13.27
CA GLU A 158 1.31 7.19 -14.18
C GLU A 158 0.56 6.41 -15.26
N ARG A 159 1.20 5.39 -15.87
CA ARG A 159 0.54 4.52 -16.84
C ARG A 159 -0.64 3.76 -16.23
N GLN A 160 -0.52 3.33 -14.97
CA GLN A 160 -1.60 2.64 -14.28
C GLN A 160 -2.81 3.55 -14.01
N VAL A 161 -2.56 4.84 -13.73
CA VAL A 161 -3.62 5.86 -13.59
C VAL A 161 -4.36 6.06 -14.91
N LEU A 162 -3.65 6.22 -16.03
CA LEU A 162 -4.28 6.37 -17.35
C LEU A 162 -5.17 5.17 -17.71
N ILE A 163 -4.70 3.94 -17.43
CA ILE A 163 -5.51 2.73 -17.64
C ILE A 163 -6.77 2.76 -16.76
N ALA A 164 -6.66 3.17 -15.51
CA ALA A 164 -7.82 3.27 -14.61
C ALA A 164 -8.82 4.32 -15.11
N GLU A 165 -8.35 5.46 -15.62
CA GLU A 165 -9.21 6.49 -16.21
C GLU A 165 -9.97 5.97 -17.43
N GLU A 166 -9.31 5.24 -18.34
CA GLU A 166 -9.97 4.61 -19.49
C GLU A 166 -11.05 3.61 -19.04
N GLN A 167 -10.76 2.80 -18.02
CA GLN A 167 -11.74 1.85 -17.46
C GLN A 167 -12.96 2.57 -16.87
N ILE A 168 -12.77 3.72 -16.20
CA ILE A 168 -13.88 4.54 -15.70
C ILE A 168 -14.75 5.06 -16.86
N GLN A 169 -14.14 5.50 -17.96
CA GLN A 169 -14.90 5.96 -19.13
C GLN A 169 -15.71 4.83 -19.77
N VAL A 170 -15.13 3.63 -19.89
CA VAL A 170 -15.83 2.45 -20.39
C VAL A 170 -17.02 2.10 -19.49
N ALA A 171 -16.80 2.08 -18.16
CA ALA A 171 -17.87 1.82 -17.19
C ALA A 171 -19.00 2.85 -17.29
N LYS A 172 -18.67 4.12 -17.51
CA LYS A 172 -19.66 5.19 -17.71
C LYS A 172 -20.50 4.97 -18.97
N ILE A 173 -19.89 4.58 -20.09
CA ILE A 173 -20.62 4.28 -21.33
C ILE A 173 -21.53 3.07 -21.14
N GLN A 174 -21.05 2.02 -20.45
CA GLN A 174 -21.85 0.84 -20.14
C GLN A 174 -23.04 1.19 -19.24
N ALA A 175 -22.85 2.00 -18.19
CA ALA A 175 -23.93 2.48 -17.33
C ALA A 175 -25.00 3.24 -18.13
N GLN A 176 -24.59 4.15 -19.02
CA GLN A 176 -25.53 4.86 -19.90
C GLN A 176 -26.28 3.93 -20.87
N ALA A 177 -25.62 2.89 -21.38
CA ALA A 177 -26.27 1.90 -22.24
C ALA A 177 -27.32 1.10 -21.45
N VAL A 178 -27.01 0.73 -20.20
CA VAL A 178 -27.96 0.06 -19.30
C VAL A 178 -29.14 0.97 -18.98
N GLU A 179 -28.92 2.23 -18.64
CA GLU A 179 -29.99 3.21 -18.39
C GLU A 179 -30.93 3.36 -19.60
N ARG A 180 -30.36 3.48 -20.81
CA ARG A 180 -31.15 3.51 -22.05
C ARG A 180 -31.91 2.20 -22.29
N GLY A 181 -31.32 1.06 -21.95
CA GLY A 181 -31.99 -0.24 -21.98
C GLY A 181 -33.18 -0.30 -21.04
N ILE A 182 -33.04 0.22 -19.81
CA ILE A 182 -34.12 0.28 -18.82
C ILE A 182 -35.26 1.18 -19.31
N THR A 183 -34.96 2.37 -19.83
CA THR A 183 -36.01 3.26 -20.34
C THR A 183 -36.75 2.65 -21.53
N PHE A 184 -36.05 1.96 -22.43
CA PHE A 184 -36.67 1.22 -23.53
C PHE A 184 -37.57 0.09 -23.03
N LEU A 185 -37.11 -0.70 -22.06
CA LEU A 185 -37.90 -1.77 -21.45
C LEU A 185 -39.16 -1.21 -20.78
N GLU A 186 -39.05 -0.11 -20.04
CA GLU A 186 -40.17 0.52 -19.36
C GLU A 186 -41.18 1.12 -20.36
N GLN A 187 -40.71 1.73 -21.46
CA GLN A 187 -41.59 2.20 -22.53
C GLN A 187 -42.27 1.07 -23.30
N SER A 188 -41.60 -0.08 -23.44
CA SER A 188 -42.13 -1.25 -24.14
C SER A 188 -43.13 -2.04 -23.31
N ARG A 189 -43.22 -1.79 -22.00
CA ARG A 189 -44.20 -2.43 -21.11
C ARG A 189 -45.60 -1.95 -21.44
N ALA A 190 -46.50 -2.89 -21.69
CA ALA A 190 -47.92 -2.59 -21.75
C ALA A 190 -48.37 -1.98 -20.40
N ARG A 191 -48.99 -0.80 -20.42
CA ARG A 191 -49.60 -0.20 -19.22
C ARG A 191 -50.62 -1.17 -18.65
N ILE A 192 -50.41 -1.57 -17.40
CA ILE A 192 -51.35 -2.39 -16.64
C ILE A 192 -52.21 -1.43 -15.85
N TYR A 193 -53.50 -1.37 -16.17
CA TYR A 193 -54.48 -0.55 -15.46
C TYR A 193 -55.13 -1.39 -14.37
N SER A 194 -55.07 -0.92 -13.12
CA SER A 194 -55.71 -1.60 -11.99
C SER A 194 -57.23 -1.38 -12.03
N GLU A 195 -57.99 -2.23 -11.34
CA GLU A 195 -59.44 -2.05 -11.19
C GLU A 195 -59.80 -0.74 -10.48
N ASN A 196 -58.92 -0.26 -9.60
CA ASN A 196 -59.07 1.03 -8.94
C ASN A 196 -58.90 2.19 -9.93
N ASP A 197 -58.00 2.07 -10.91
CA ASP A 197 -57.85 3.06 -11.98
C ASP A 197 -59.12 3.14 -12.83
N VAL A 198 -59.70 1.99 -13.19
CA VAL A 198 -61.00 1.89 -13.90
C VAL A 198 -62.10 2.61 -13.11
N TYR A 199 -62.22 2.33 -11.82
CA TYR A 199 -63.23 2.95 -10.97
C TYR A 199 -63.09 4.48 -10.91
N ASN A 200 -61.86 4.96 -10.69
CA ASN A 200 -61.59 6.39 -10.59
C ASN A 200 -61.85 7.10 -11.92
N GLU A 201 -61.51 6.48 -13.05
CA GLU A 201 -61.71 7.09 -14.37
C GLU A 201 -63.19 7.17 -14.76
N LEU A 202 -63.97 6.10 -14.52
CA LEU A 202 -65.42 6.12 -14.71
C LEU A 202 -66.11 7.17 -13.83
N LYS A 203 -65.60 7.37 -12.62
CA LYS A 203 -66.10 8.40 -11.70
C LYS A 203 -65.79 9.81 -12.19
N LYS A 204 -64.58 10.06 -12.73
CA LYS A 204 -64.21 11.36 -13.33
C LYS A 204 -65.03 11.67 -14.57
N LEU A 205 -65.32 10.66 -15.40
CA LEU A 205 -66.17 10.82 -16.57
C LEU A 205 -67.61 11.19 -16.22
N GLY A 206 -68.06 10.93 -14.99
CA GLY A 206 -69.44 11.22 -14.61
C GLY A 206 -70.44 10.27 -15.30
N VAL A 207 -70.04 9.02 -15.54
CA VAL A 207 -70.92 7.97 -16.06
C VAL A 207 -72.14 7.84 -15.16
N VAL A 208 -73.34 7.77 -15.77
CA VAL A 208 -74.62 7.72 -15.05
C VAL A 208 -74.68 6.47 -14.17
N LYS A 209 -75.22 6.59 -12.95
CA LYS A 209 -75.14 5.54 -11.91
C LYS A 209 -75.79 4.22 -12.34
N GLU A 210 -76.77 4.27 -13.23
CA GLU A 210 -77.53 3.13 -13.74
C GLU A 210 -76.68 2.22 -14.62
N ILE A 211 -75.74 2.79 -15.38
CA ILE A 211 -74.82 2.05 -16.27
C ILE A 211 -73.41 1.90 -15.68
N PHE A 212 -73.07 2.67 -14.64
CA PHE A 212 -71.74 2.70 -14.01
C PHE A 212 -71.19 1.30 -13.68
N TRP A 213 -71.98 0.47 -13.00
CA TRP A 213 -71.54 -0.87 -12.60
C TRP A 213 -71.43 -1.83 -13.79
N SER A 214 -72.21 -1.62 -14.84
CA SER A 214 -72.12 -2.38 -16.09
C SER A 214 -70.83 -2.03 -16.84
N CYS A 215 -70.50 -0.73 -16.95
CA CYS A 215 -69.23 -0.25 -17.52
C CYS A 215 -68.03 -0.79 -16.72
N TYR A 216 -68.08 -0.68 -15.39
CA TYR A 216 -67.02 -1.17 -14.50
C TYR A 216 -66.78 -2.67 -14.66
N ARG A 217 -67.84 -3.49 -14.59
CA ARG A 217 -67.70 -4.95 -14.78
C ARG A 217 -67.22 -5.31 -16.19
N PHE A 218 -67.67 -4.60 -17.22
CA PHE A 218 -67.25 -4.84 -18.60
C PHE A 218 -65.74 -4.58 -18.76
N LEU A 219 -65.27 -3.41 -18.36
CA LEU A 219 -63.84 -3.04 -18.45
C LEU A 219 -62.97 -3.91 -17.54
N CYS A 220 -63.43 -4.31 -16.36
CA CYS A 220 -62.69 -5.25 -15.50
C CYS A 220 -62.61 -6.66 -16.09
N ARG A 221 -63.62 -7.09 -16.87
CA ARG A 221 -63.69 -8.44 -17.46
C ARG A 221 -62.94 -8.54 -18.79
N ASP A 222 -62.83 -7.46 -19.56
CA ASP A 222 -62.12 -7.43 -20.83
C ASP A 222 -60.90 -6.48 -20.80
N GLU A 223 -59.71 -7.07 -20.75
CA GLU A 223 -58.43 -6.35 -20.80
C GLU A 223 -58.17 -5.62 -22.12
N ARG A 224 -58.79 -6.05 -23.23
CA ARG A 224 -58.63 -5.35 -24.53
C ARG A 224 -59.43 -4.07 -24.53
N ALA A 225 -60.71 -4.15 -24.19
CA ALA A 225 -61.58 -2.98 -24.04
C ALA A 225 -61.02 -2.00 -23.00
N LYS A 226 -60.44 -2.50 -21.90
CA LYS A 226 -59.73 -1.68 -20.91
C LYS A 226 -58.57 -0.90 -21.52
N ARG A 227 -57.65 -1.57 -22.24
CA ARG A 227 -56.52 -0.90 -22.88
C ARG A 227 -56.93 0.10 -23.95
N GLU A 228 -57.97 -0.22 -24.72
CA GLU A 228 -58.49 0.64 -25.78
C GLU A 228 -59.14 1.89 -25.19
N PHE A 229 -59.99 1.72 -24.18
CA PHE A 229 -60.60 2.82 -23.43
C PHE A 229 -59.56 3.79 -22.84
N PHE A 230 -58.52 3.27 -22.17
CA PHE A 230 -57.45 4.11 -21.60
C PHE A 230 -56.41 4.60 -22.62
N GLY A 231 -56.47 4.12 -23.87
CA GLY A 231 -55.62 4.58 -24.97
C GLY A 231 -56.20 5.81 -25.69
N VAL A 232 -57.48 6.07 -25.51
CA VAL A 232 -58.21 7.20 -26.10
C VAL A 232 -57.96 8.46 -25.26
N PRO A 233 -57.93 9.68 -25.85
CA PRO A 233 -57.89 10.92 -25.07
C PRO A 233 -59.13 11.08 -24.18
N PHE A 234 -58.98 11.74 -23.03
CA PHE A 234 -60.06 11.89 -22.04
C PHE A 234 -61.37 12.45 -22.61
N GLU A 235 -61.29 13.37 -23.56
CA GLU A 235 -62.47 14.01 -24.18
C GLU A 235 -63.35 13.02 -24.94
N ASP A 236 -62.75 11.96 -25.48
CA ASP A 236 -63.43 10.98 -26.32
C ASP A 236 -63.78 9.68 -25.55
N HIS A 237 -63.38 9.58 -24.28
CA HIS A 237 -63.62 8.39 -23.43
C HIS A 237 -65.10 7.99 -23.35
N HIS A 238 -66.03 8.94 -23.29
CA HIS A 238 -67.47 8.64 -23.22
C HIS A 238 -67.98 7.95 -24.50
N GLY A 239 -67.60 8.49 -25.66
CA GLY A 239 -67.96 7.92 -26.96
C GLY A 239 -67.34 6.55 -27.15
N ALA A 240 -66.03 6.44 -26.89
CA ALA A 240 -65.30 5.18 -26.99
C ALA A 240 -65.88 4.10 -26.05
N LEU A 241 -66.23 4.45 -24.81
CA LEU A 241 -66.86 3.51 -23.89
C LEU A 241 -68.22 3.03 -24.39
N TYR A 242 -69.04 3.92 -24.94
CA TYR A 242 -70.35 3.57 -25.47
C TYR A 242 -70.25 2.66 -26.70
N ASP A 243 -69.34 2.97 -27.62
CA ASP A 243 -69.10 2.18 -28.82
C ASP A 243 -68.57 0.78 -28.46
N LEU A 244 -67.58 0.70 -27.55
CA LEU A 244 -67.05 -0.58 -27.06
C LEU A 244 -68.13 -1.46 -26.40
N MET A 245 -69.00 -0.86 -25.58
CA MET A 245 -70.07 -1.61 -24.92
C MET A 245 -71.16 -2.04 -25.90
N LYS A 246 -71.47 -1.21 -26.90
CA LYS A 246 -72.45 -1.52 -27.94
C LYS A 246 -71.97 -2.62 -28.88
N GLU A 247 -70.71 -2.58 -29.30
CA GLU A 247 -70.08 -3.64 -30.11
C GLU A 247 -70.04 -4.98 -29.36
N ALA A 248 -69.82 -4.94 -28.05
CA ALA A 248 -69.84 -6.12 -27.19
C ALA A 248 -71.25 -6.61 -26.80
N GLY A 249 -72.32 -5.90 -27.18
CA GLY A 249 -73.70 -6.22 -26.80
C GLY A 249 -73.95 -6.11 -25.28
N ALA A 250 -73.18 -5.28 -24.58
CA ALA A 250 -73.30 -5.06 -23.14
C ALA A 250 -74.37 -4.01 -22.77
N ILE A 251 -74.87 -3.25 -23.76
CA ILE A 251 -75.96 -2.27 -23.69
C ILE A 251 -76.78 -2.25 -24.97
#